data_AF-A0A9D4QD87-F1
#
_entry.id   AF-A0A9D4QD87-F1
#
_cell.length_a   1.000
_cell.length_b   1.000
_cell.length_c   1.000
_cell.angle_alpha   90.00
_cell.angle_beta   90.00
_cell.angle_gamma   90.00
#
_symmetry.space_group_name_H-M   'P 1'
#
loop_
_entity.id
_entity.type
_entity.pdbx_description
1 polymer ?
#
loop_
_entity_poly.entity_id
_entity_poly.type
_entity_poly.pdbx_seq_one_letter_code
_entity_poly.pdbx_strand_id
1 'polypeptide(L)'
;MNDTSVPVFLDRLLSGFEHSYNLLLPDLSLCDDESNELMHEAQEMVRRNCSLVERATRLVMGDHSWYCACAFECISEEPVLVNNVRRKVTASDEAEDMIRRAQRLVRFMNVDTYMRLTGVVKVGVECYVREDGRPQLDRLHYDCWLHIRRFLMTEDVLTP
;
A
#
# COMPACT_ATOMS: atom_id res chain seq x y z
N MET A 1 -24.16 -33.93 4.52
CA MET A 1 -22.79 -34.33 4.20
C MET A 1 -22.09 -33.11 3.65
N ASN A 2 -21.34 -32.40 4.48
CA ASN A 2 -20.33 -31.43 4.05
C ASN A 2 -19.10 -31.74 4.90
N ASP A 3 -18.32 -32.73 4.45
CA ASP A 3 -16.93 -32.85 4.90
C ASP A 3 -16.15 -31.71 4.27
N THR A 4 -16.19 -30.54 4.93
CA THR A 4 -15.22 -29.48 4.64
C THR A 4 -13.97 -29.85 5.42
N SER A 5 -13.13 -30.69 4.83
CA SER A 5 -11.81 -30.93 5.39
C SER A 5 -11.06 -29.60 5.45
N VAL A 6 -10.28 -29.39 6.52
CA VAL A 6 -9.48 -28.19 6.77
C VAL A 6 -8.66 -27.74 5.54
N PRO A 7 -8.03 -28.65 4.76
CA PRO A 7 -7.31 -28.27 3.53
C PRO A 7 -8.18 -27.56 2.49
N VAL A 8 -9.42 -28.02 2.27
CA VAL A 8 -10.34 -27.45 1.26
C VAL A 8 -10.83 -26.06 1.67
N PHE A 9 -10.97 -25.83 2.98
CA PHE A 9 -11.29 -24.50 3.49
C PHE A 9 -10.12 -23.53 3.30
N LEU A 10 -8.89 -23.94 3.65
CA LEU A 10 -7.70 -23.11 3.51
C LEU A 10 -7.42 -22.75 2.05
N ASP A 11 -7.49 -23.72 1.14
CA ASP A 11 -7.30 -23.49 -0.30
C ASP A 11 -8.29 -22.45 -0.87
N ARG A 12 -9.58 -22.55 -0.51
CA ARG A 12 -10.61 -21.57 -0.87
C ARG A 12 -10.41 -20.21 -0.22
N LEU A 13 -9.88 -20.19 0.99
CA LEU A 13 -9.55 -18.96 1.70
C LEU A 13 -8.40 -18.25 0.95
N LEU A 14 -7.29 -18.95 0.73
CA LEU A 14 -6.06 -18.40 0.13
C LEU A 14 -6.29 -17.86 -1.28
N SER A 15 -6.98 -18.63 -2.13
CA SER A 15 -7.38 -18.18 -3.47
C SER A 15 -8.22 -16.90 -3.47
N GLY A 16 -9.00 -16.64 -2.41
CA GLY A 16 -9.76 -15.40 -2.24
C GLY A 16 -8.93 -14.21 -1.73
N PHE A 17 -7.78 -14.47 -1.09
CA PHE A 17 -6.95 -13.45 -0.43
C PHE A 17 -5.65 -13.12 -1.17
N GLU A 18 -5.30 -13.81 -2.26
CA GLU A 18 -4.08 -13.53 -3.04
C GLU A 18 -3.94 -12.04 -3.40
N HIS A 19 -5.08 -11.37 -3.58
CA HIS A 19 -5.20 -9.94 -3.90
C HIS A 19 -5.87 -9.10 -2.80
N SER A 20 -6.23 -9.70 -1.64
CA SER A 20 -6.90 -9.00 -0.55
C SER A 20 -6.00 -8.89 0.67
N TYR A 21 -5.71 -7.64 1.04
CA TYR A 21 -4.83 -7.29 2.16
C TYR A 21 -5.53 -7.38 3.52
N ASN A 22 -6.78 -7.85 3.55
CA ASN A 22 -7.70 -7.70 4.67
C ASN A 22 -7.52 -8.80 5.73
N LEU A 23 -6.80 -9.86 5.39
CA LEU A 23 -6.52 -10.98 6.26
C LEU A 23 -5.36 -10.66 7.20
N LEU A 24 -5.68 -10.32 8.45
CA LEU A 24 -4.68 -9.96 9.47
C LEU A 24 -4.63 -10.92 10.66
N LEU A 25 -5.63 -11.81 10.81
CA LEU A 25 -5.89 -12.51 12.08
C LEU A 25 -6.60 -13.89 11.97
N PRO A 26 -6.36 -14.78 11.00
CA PRO A 26 -6.77 -16.16 11.23
C PRO A 26 -5.81 -16.77 12.26
N ASP A 27 -6.32 -17.13 13.44
CA ASP A 27 -5.61 -18.04 14.33
C ASP A 27 -5.68 -19.44 13.70
N LEU A 28 -4.60 -19.80 13.01
CA LEU A 28 -4.50 -21.06 12.26
C LEU A 28 -3.89 -22.20 13.09
N SER A 29 -3.71 -21.99 14.39
CA SER A 29 -3.13 -22.98 15.32
C SER A 29 -3.96 -24.26 15.49
N LEU A 30 -5.17 -24.31 14.93
CA LEU A 30 -6.12 -25.41 15.06
C LEU A 30 -6.14 -26.40 13.88
N CYS A 31 -5.24 -26.24 12.88
CA CYS A 31 -5.21 -27.08 11.68
C CYS A 31 -4.14 -28.19 11.81
N ASP A 32 -4.53 -29.46 11.59
CA ASP A 32 -3.65 -30.64 11.69
C ASP A 32 -2.58 -30.72 10.57
N ASP A 33 -1.53 -31.52 10.82
CA ASP A 33 -0.28 -31.67 10.05
C ASP A 33 -0.42 -31.91 8.53
N GLU A 34 -1.56 -32.41 8.03
CA GLU A 34 -1.80 -32.61 6.59
C GLU A 34 -1.93 -31.29 5.81
N SER A 35 -2.06 -30.15 6.51
CA SER A 35 -2.24 -28.81 5.90
C SER A 35 -1.00 -27.91 5.99
N ASN A 36 0.17 -28.44 6.34
CA ASN A 36 1.36 -27.65 6.69
C ASN A 36 1.80 -26.64 5.59
N GLU A 37 1.72 -27.00 4.31
CA GLU A 37 2.07 -26.08 3.20
C GLU A 37 1.05 -24.94 3.05
N LEU A 38 -0.26 -25.26 3.05
CA LEU A 38 -1.33 -24.26 2.98
C LEU A 38 -1.33 -23.35 4.22
N MET A 39 -1.01 -23.90 5.39
CA MET A 39 -0.84 -23.11 6.61
C MET A 39 0.35 -22.17 6.53
N HIS A 40 1.49 -22.63 6.01
CA HIS A 40 2.65 -21.79 5.81
C HIS A 40 2.35 -20.65 4.83
N GLU A 41 1.65 -20.93 3.72
CA GLU A 41 1.20 -19.92 2.77
C GLU A 41 0.27 -18.89 3.43
N ALA A 42 -0.71 -19.36 4.21
CA ALA A 42 -1.60 -18.48 4.97
C ALA A 42 -0.86 -17.60 5.98
N GLN A 43 0.13 -18.14 6.68
CA GLN A 43 0.98 -17.39 7.61
C GLN A 43 1.81 -16.35 6.87
N GLU A 44 2.37 -16.66 5.71
CA GLU A 44 3.12 -15.70 4.90
C GLU A 44 2.22 -14.57 4.38
N MET A 45 0.97 -14.86 4.00
CA MET A 45 0.00 -13.82 3.61
C MET A 45 -0.35 -12.90 4.77
N VAL A 46 -0.61 -13.46 5.97
CA VAL A 46 -0.84 -12.67 7.19
C VAL A 46 0.38 -11.81 7.52
N ARG A 47 1.59 -12.39 7.42
CA ARG A 47 2.85 -11.67 7.66
C ARG A 47 3.03 -10.51 6.68
N ARG A 48 2.76 -10.73 5.39
CA ARG A 48 2.75 -9.68 4.35
C ARG A 48 1.77 -8.56 4.69
N ASN A 49 0.53 -8.90 5.02
CA ASN A 49 -0.53 -7.92 5.33
C ASN A 49 -0.21 -7.12 6.59
N CYS A 50 0.29 -7.78 7.65
CA CYS A 50 0.78 -7.12 8.86
C CYS A 50 1.94 -6.17 8.55
N SER A 51 2.88 -6.59 7.70
CA SER A 51 3.99 -5.73 7.28
C SER A 51 3.52 -4.48 6.53
N LEU A 52 2.49 -4.59 5.68
CA LEU A 52 1.89 -3.45 5.00
C LEU A 52 1.28 -2.46 5.99
N VAL A 53 0.47 -2.95 6.95
CA VAL A 53 -0.12 -2.10 7.99
C VAL A 53 0.97 -1.42 8.82
N GLU A 54 2.03 -2.12 9.20
CA GLU A 54 3.15 -1.53 9.95
C GLU A 54 3.88 -0.44 9.17
N ARG A 55 4.18 -0.69 7.89
CA ARG A 55 4.80 0.31 7.01
C ARG A 55 3.92 1.54 6.83
N ALA A 56 2.63 1.34 6.62
CA ALA A 56 1.65 2.41 6.54
C ALA A 56 1.57 3.21 7.84
N THR A 57 1.62 2.53 9.01
CA THR A 57 1.71 3.19 10.32
C THR A 57 2.96 4.06 10.42
N ARG A 58 4.12 3.59 9.94
CA ARG A 58 5.34 4.41 9.92
C ARG A 58 5.20 5.66 9.07
N LEU A 59 4.52 5.59 7.92
CA LEU A 59 4.21 6.78 7.12
C LEU A 59 3.40 7.80 7.92
N VAL A 60 2.35 7.33 8.61
CA VAL A 60 1.50 8.17 9.47
C VAL A 60 2.32 8.81 10.59
N MET A 61 3.30 8.10 11.14
CA MET A 61 4.22 8.60 12.17
C MET A 61 5.35 9.50 11.62
N GLY A 62 5.48 9.67 10.29
CA GLY A 62 6.43 10.60 9.67
C GLY A 62 7.56 9.97 8.85
N ASP A 63 7.57 8.66 8.65
CA ASP A 63 8.51 8.00 7.74
C ASP A 63 8.04 8.10 6.28
N HIS A 64 8.57 9.06 5.56
CA HIS A 64 8.23 9.32 4.16
C HIS A 64 9.05 8.50 3.16
N SER A 65 9.48 7.28 3.52
CA SER A 65 10.14 6.38 2.58
C SER A 65 9.17 5.82 1.53
N TRP A 66 9.72 5.48 0.35
CA TRP A 66 8.98 4.83 -0.76
C TRP A 66 8.13 3.65 -0.30
N TYR A 67 8.73 2.73 0.45
CA TYR A 67 8.08 1.52 0.95
C TYR A 67 6.89 1.82 1.88
N CYS A 68 6.99 2.88 2.68
CA CYS A 68 5.92 3.29 3.61
C CYS A 68 4.79 4.01 2.87
N ALA A 69 5.13 4.85 1.88
CA ALA A 69 4.15 5.48 1.00
C ALA A 69 3.39 4.47 0.12
N CYS A 70 4.10 3.52 -0.49
CA CYS A 70 3.53 2.42 -1.24
C CYS A 70 2.57 1.61 -0.37
N ALA A 71 3.02 1.17 0.81
CA ALA A 71 2.18 0.39 1.71
C ALA A 71 0.91 1.15 2.15
N PHE A 72 1.03 2.45 2.44
CA PHE A 72 -0.13 3.26 2.78
C PHE A 72 -1.09 3.43 1.61
N GLU A 73 -0.58 3.65 0.40
CA GLU A 73 -1.40 3.74 -0.81
C GLU A 73 -2.23 2.47 -1.03
N CYS A 74 -1.60 1.30 -0.99
CA CYS A 74 -2.26 0.01 -1.19
C CYS A 74 -3.43 -0.24 -0.21
N ILE A 75 -3.32 0.24 1.03
CA ILE A 75 -4.34 0.00 2.06
C ILE A 75 -5.32 1.17 2.25
N SER A 76 -5.04 2.33 1.63
CA SER A 76 -5.79 3.58 1.88
C SER A 76 -7.24 3.53 1.43
N GLU A 77 -7.55 2.64 0.49
CA GLU A 77 -8.90 2.43 -0.04
C GLU A 77 -9.73 1.46 0.83
N GLU A 78 -9.08 0.71 1.73
CA GLU A 78 -9.73 -0.29 2.57
C GLU A 78 -9.94 0.23 4.00
N PRO A 79 -11.19 0.53 4.42
CA PRO A 79 -11.47 1.10 5.73
C PRO A 79 -11.01 0.22 6.90
N VAL A 80 -11.06 -1.10 6.73
CA VAL A 80 -10.64 -2.05 7.77
C VAL A 80 -9.15 -1.91 8.07
N LEU A 81 -8.31 -1.76 7.04
CA LEU A 81 -6.87 -1.64 7.18
C LEU A 81 -6.46 -0.27 7.71
N VAL A 82 -7.12 0.80 7.25
CA VAL A 82 -6.94 2.14 7.83
C VAL A 82 -7.30 2.15 9.32
N ASN A 83 -8.33 1.42 9.72
CA ASN A 83 -8.68 1.31 11.14
C ASN A 83 -7.62 0.55 11.96
N ASN A 84 -6.95 -0.44 11.37
CA ASN A 84 -5.82 -1.10 12.02
C ASN A 84 -4.61 -0.18 12.16
N VAL A 85 -4.33 0.67 11.16
CA VAL A 85 -3.34 1.75 11.30
C VAL A 85 -3.73 2.68 12.44
N ARG A 86 -4.99 3.12 12.51
CA ARG A 86 -5.50 3.97 13.60
C ARG A 86 -5.24 3.32 14.96
N ARG A 87 -5.61 2.05 15.13
CA ARG A 87 -5.39 1.27 16.37
C ARG A 87 -3.92 1.11 16.77
N LYS A 88 -2.98 1.24 15.83
CA LYS A 88 -1.54 1.23 16.13
C LYS A 88 -1.01 2.63 16.50
N VAL A 89 -1.71 3.70 16.08
CA VAL A 89 -1.34 5.11 16.34
C VAL A 89 -2.05 5.68 17.58
N THR A 90 -3.06 4.99 18.14
CA THR A 90 -3.93 5.36 19.28
C THR A 90 -3.25 5.84 20.56
N ALA A 91 -1.93 5.81 20.67
CA ALA A 91 -1.20 6.51 21.72
C ALA A 91 -1.21 8.04 21.55
N SER A 92 -1.68 8.56 20.41
CA SER A 92 -1.77 9.99 20.10
C SER A 92 -3.22 10.43 19.89
N ASP A 93 -3.66 11.46 20.61
CA ASP A 93 -4.94 12.15 20.38
C ASP A 93 -5.03 12.75 18.97
N GLU A 94 -3.90 12.88 18.27
CA GLU A 94 -3.79 13.40 16.91
C GLU A 94 -3.87 12.32 15.81
N ALA A 95 -4.15 11.05 16.16
CA ALA A 95 -4.08 9.92 15.22
C ALA A 95 -4.88 10.17 13.93
N GLU A 96 -6.08 10.73 14.04
CA GLU A 96 -6.93 11.03 12.88
C GLU A 96 -6.33 12.12 11.99
N ASP A 97 -5.72 13.15 12.59
CA ASP A 97 -5.04 14.21 11.84
C ASP A 97 -3.74 13.75 11.20
N MET A 98 -3.02 12.83 11.84
CA MET A 98 -1.85 12.17 11.25
C MET A 98 -2.25 11.32 10.04
N ILE A 99 -3.32 10.53 10.14
CA ILE A 99 -3.84 9.73 9.02
C ILE A 99 -4.30 10.64 7.88
N ARG A 100 -5.05 11.72 8.18
CA ARG A 100 -5.46 12.72 7.17
C ARG A 100 -4.26 13.39 6.49
N ARG A 101 -3.19 13.69 7.24
CA ARG A 101 -1.93 14.21 6.68
C ARG A 101 -1.29 13.19 5.73
N ALA A 102 -1.19 11.92 6.12
CA ALA A 102 -0.65 10.87 5.26
C ALA A 102 -1.49 10.64 3.99
N GLN A 103 -2.82 10.62 4.09
CA GLN A 103 -3.71 10.53 2.92
C GLN A 103 -3.50 11.68 1.95
N ARG A 104 -3.39 12.92 2.47
CA ARG A 104 -3.11 14.08 1.64
C ARG A 104 -1.73 13.98 1.01
N LEU A 105 -0.72 13.58 1.77
CA LEU A 105 0.63 13.40 1.26
C LEU A 105 0.63 12.46 0.05
N VAL A 106 0.01 11.28 0.17
CA VAL A 106 0.01 10.29 -0.92
C VAL A 106 -0.83 10.74 -2.13
N ARG A 107 -2.02 11.30 -1.89
CA ARG A 107 -2.95 11.68 -2.97
C ARG A 107 -2.58 12.96 -3.71
N PHE A 108 -1.90 13.87 -3.05
CA PHE A 108 -1.65 15.24 -3.53
C PHE A 108 -0.17 15.52 -3.75
N MET A 109 0.63 14.46 -3.98
CA MET A 109 2.02 14.64 -4.41
C MET A 109 2.05 15.35 -5.76
N ASN A 110 2.87 16.41 -5.86
CA ASN A 110 3.24 16.92 -7.17
C ASN A 110 4.20 15.94 -7.88
N VAL A 111 4.46 16.21 -9.17
CA VAL A 111 5.30 15.33 -10.00
C VAL A 111 6.69 15.12 -9.40
N ASP A 112 7.37 16.18 -8.94
CA ASP A 112 8.72 16.06 -8.38
C ASP A 112 8.75 15.26 -7.09
N THR A 113 7.74 15.39 -6.24
CA THR A 113 7.64 14.64 -4.98
C THR A 113 7.37 13.18 -5.28
N TYR A 114 6.43 12.87 -6.17
CA TYR A 114 6.17 11.50 -6.57
C TYR A 114 7.41 10.86 -7.20
N MET A 115 8.02 11.50 -8.20
CA MET A 115 9.16 10.95 -8.93
C MET A 115 10.40 10.77 -8.03
N ARG A 116 10.61 11.66 -7.04
CA ARG A 116 11.66 11.47 -6.03
C ARG A 116 11.33 10.34 -5.07
N LEU A 117 10.10 10.31 -4.59
CA LEU A 117 9.64 9.30 -3.65
C LEU A 117 9.71 7.90 -4.28
N THR A 118 9.37 7.77 -5.56
CA THR A 118 9.48 6.52 -6.31
C THR A 118 10.89 6.21 -6.81
N GLY A 119 11.84 7.12 -6.59
CA GLY A 119 13.23 6.96 -7.01
C GLY A 119 13.47 7.12 -8.52
N VAL A 120 12.44 7.43 -9.30
CA VAL A 120 12.56 7.70 -10.75
C VAL A 120 13.53 8.86 -11.01
N VAL A 121 13.54 9.87 -10.15
CA VAL A 121 14.50 10.99 -10.21
C VAL A 121 15.13 11.25 -8.86
N LYS A 122 16.39 11.69 -8.86
CA LYS A 122 17.09 12.08 -7.62
C LYS A 122 16.65 13.43 -7.06
N VAL A 123 16.31 14.38 -7.93
CA VAL A 123 16.08 15.79 -7.56
C VAL A 123 14.74 16.31 -8.08
N GLY A 124 14.45 16.12 -9.36
CA GLY A 124 13.22 16.61 -9.98
C GLY A 124 13.17 16.23 -11.45
N VAL A 125 12.04 16.50 -12.09
CA VAL A 125 11.86 16.24 -13.52
C VAL A 125 12.20 17.49 -14.32
N GLU A 126 13.13 17.36 -15.25
CA GLU A 126 13.45 18.39 -16.24
C GLU A 126 13.41 17.77 -17.63
N CYS A 127 12.71 18.41 -18.56
CA CYS A 127 12.63 17.93 -19.93
C CYS A 127 13.56 18.72 -20.85
N TYR A 128 14.08 18.05 -21.88
CA TYR A 128 14.81 18.75 -22.95
C TYR A 128 13.89 19.71 -23.69
N VAL A 129 14.44 20.88 -24.04
CA VAL A 129 13.73 21.92 -24.79
C VAL A 129 13.27 21.37 -26.14
N ARG A 130 11.98 21.57 -26.44
CA ARG A 130 11.38 21.27 -27.74
C ARG A 130 10.99 22.55 -28.47
N GLU A 131 11.14 22.53 -29.79
CA GLU A 131 10.77 23.66 -30.66
C GLU A 131 9.28 23.66 -31.04
N ASP A 132 8.54 22.57 -30.78
CA ASP A 132 7.13 22.42 -31.17
C ASP A 132 6.13 23.05 -30.20
N GLY A 133 6.61 23.66 -29.11
CA GLY A 133 5.80 24.37 -28.13
C GLY A 133 4.84 23.48 -27.34
N ARG A 134 4.94 22.15 -27.44
CA ARG A 134 4.04 21.23 -26.75
C ARG A 134 4.37 21.15 -25.26
N PRO A 135 3.36 21.09 -24.36
CA PRO A 135 3.59 20.85 -22.95
C PRO A 135 4.34 19.55 -22.71
N GLN A 136 5.33 19.59 -21.82
CA GLN A 136 6.12 18.44 -21.37
C GLN A 136 5.84 18.16 -19.90
N LEU A 137 6.34 17.02 -19.41
CA LEU A 137 6.06 16.51 -18.07
C LEU A 137 6.47 17.48 -16.95
N ASP A 138 7.60 18.16 -17.11
CA ASP A 138 8.13 19.20 -16.22
C ASP A 138 7.30 20.49 -16.21
N ARG A 139 6.45 20.70 -17.23
CA ARG A 139 5.55 21.86 -17.34
C ARG A 139 4.07 21.50 -17.12
N LEU A 140 3.78 20.28 -16.67
CA LEU A 140 2.41 19.90 -16.35
C LEU A 140 1.91 20.70 -15.15
N HIS A 141 0.72 21.29 -15.32
CA HIS A 141 0.02 21.88 -14.18
C HIS A 141 -0.32 20.82 -13.14
N TYR A 142 -0.36 21.24 -11.88
CA TYR A 142 -0.66 20.38 -10.75
C TYR A 142 -1.96 19.58 -10.92
N ASP A 143 -3.03 20.19 -11.43
CA ASP A 143 -4.31 19.49 -11.66
C ASP A 143 -4.20 18.42 -12.75
N CYS A 144 -3.43 18.68 -13.82
CA CYS A 144 -3.16 17.70 -14.86
C CYS A 144 -2.38 16.51 -14.31
N TRP A 145 -1.37 16.79 -13.47
CA TRP A 145 -0.62 15.74 -12.78
C TRP A 145 -1.51 14.92 -11.85
N LEU A 146 -2.37 15.54 -11.04
CA LEU A 146 -3.31 14.81 -10.18
C LEU A 146 -4.25 13.93 -10.99
N HIS A 147 -4.65 14.36 -12.19
CA HIS A 147 -5.48 13.53 -13.07
C HIS A 147 -4.73 12.30 -13.56
N ILE A 148 -3.47 12.45 -13.96
CA ILE A 148 -2.58 11.33 -14.33
C ILE A 148 -2.36 10.40 -13.13
N ARG A 149 -2.13 10.97 -11.94
CA ARG A 149 -1.82 10.24 -10.71
C ARG A 149 -2.94 9.30 -10.25
N ARG A 150 -4.17 9.47 -10.72
CA ARG A 150 -5.28 8.53 -10.51
C ARG A 150 -5.08 7.17 -11.19
N PHE A 151 -4.18 7.11 -12.16
CA PHE A 151 -3.88 5.91 -12.95
C PHE A 151 -2.47 5.35 -12.68
N LEU A 152 -1.71 5.99 -11.79
CA LEU A 152 -0.35 5.59 -11.45
C LEU A 152 -0.25 5.37 -9.95
N MET A 153 0.03 4.14 -9.53
CA MET A 153 0.35 3.81 -8.15
C MET A 153 1.86 3.91 -7.91
N THR A 154 2.25 3.96 -6.64
CA THR A 154 3.66 3.95 -6.24
C THR A 154 4.33 2.59 -6.55
N GLU A 155 3.54 1.51 -6.58
CA GLU A 155 3.99 0.15 -6.93
C GLU A 155 4.20 -0.08 -8.43
N ASP A 156 3.66 0.78 -9.31
CA ASP A 156 3.86 0.69 -10.76
C ASP A 156 5.33 0.95 -11.16
N VAL A 157 6.15 1.48 -10.25
CA VAL A 157 7.59 1.68 -10.43
C VAL A 157 8.33 0.44 -9.95
N LEU A 158 8.71 -0.42 -10.90
CA LEU A 158 9.22 -1.77 -10.64
C LEU A 158 10.50 -1.84 -9.79
N THR A 159 11.32 -0.79 -9.79
CA THR A 159 12.51 -0.64 -8.93
C THR A 159 13.03 0.81 -9.00
N PRO A 160 13.28 1.47 -7.86
CA PRO A 160 14.17 2.64 -7.77
C PRO A 160 15.61 2.34 -8.23
#